data_AF-A0A9W6KLT2-F1
#
_entry.id   AF-A0A9W6KLT2-F1
#
_cell.length_a   1.000
_cell.length_b   1.000
_cell.length_c   1.000
_cell.angle_alpha   90.00
_cell.angle_beta   90.00
_cell.angle_gamma   90.00
#
_symmetry.space_group_name_H-M   'P 1'
#
loop_
_entity.id
_entity.type
_entity.pdbx_description
1 polymer ?
#
loop_
_entity_poly.entity_id
_entity_poly.type
_entity_poly.pdbx_seq_one_letter_code
_entity_poly.pdbx_strand_id
1 'polypeptide(L)' 'MHTAQGKQADVVILVLGGNPDRPGARRWAAARPNLLNVAVSRAKRRLYAIGDREAWSAQRYFKTLAADLPFTRDSPAPPR' A
#
# COMPACT_ATOMS: atom_id res chain seq x y z
N MET A 1 -8.65 -18.57 -11.30
CA MET A 1 -7.79 -17.44 -11.72
C MET A 1 -8.70 -16.38 -12.33
N HIS A 2 -8.94 -15.26 -11.64
CA HIS A 2 -9.76 -14.18 -12.16
C HIS A 2 -8.87 -13.05 -12.68
N THR A 3 -9.02 -12.84 -13.98
CA THR A 3 -8.32 -11.93 -14.86
C THR A 3 -8.62 -10.51 -14.44
N ALA A 4 -7.58 -9.77 -14.09
CA ALA A 4 -7.64 -8.32 -14.12
C ALA A 4 -6.67 -7.80 -15.17
N GLN A 5 -6.97 -8.17 -16.41
CA GLN A 5 -6.32 -7.59 -17.59
C GLN A 5 -7.12 -6.37 -18.03
N GLY A 6 -6.44 -5.24 -18.21
CA GLY A 6 -6.84 -4.26 -19.22
C GLY A 6 -7.38 -2.89 -18.78
N LYS A 7 -7.52 -2.57 -17.48
CA LYS A 7 -7.92 -1.21 -17.06
C LYS A 7 -6.86 -0.58 -16.17
N GLN A 8 -5.87 0.03 -16.80
CA GLN A 8 -4.98 1.00 -16.17
C GLN A 8 -5.79 2.27 -15.80
N ALA A 9 -5.38 2.97 -14.75
CA ALA A 9 -5.98 4.21 -14.25
C ALA A 9 -4.92 5.31 -14.13
N ASP A 10 -5.29 6.57 -14.32
CA ASP A 10 -4.34 7.68 -14.13
C ASP A 10 -3.81 7.74 -12.69
N VAL A 11 -4.68 7.44 -11.72
CA VAL A 11 -4.34 7.39 -10.30
C VAL A 11 -4.83 6.07 -9.71
N VAL A 12 -3.97 5.41 -8.93
CA VAL A 12 -4.34 4.27 -8.09
C VAL A 12 -4.16 4.65 -6.63
N ILE A 13 -5.16 4.34 -5.81
CA ILE A 13 -5.09 4.49 -4.35
C ILE A 13 -5.14 3.08 -3.74
N LEU A 14 -4.04 2.69 -3.11
CA LEU A 14 -3.89 1.43 -2.39
C LEU A 14 -4.15 1.67 -0.91
N VAL A 15 -5.31 1.24 -0.42
CA VAL A 15 -5.69 1.33 1.00
C VAL A 15 -5.25 0.06 1.73
N LEU A 16 -4.32 0.22 2.64
CA LEU A 16 -3.64 -0.83 3.39
C LEU A 16 -4.16 -0.88 4.83
N GLY A 17 -5.36 -1.44 4.98
CA GLY A 17 -5.98 -1.68 6.29
C GLY A 17 -5.36 -2.87 7.03
N GLY A 18 -5.53 -2.92 8.33
CA GLY A 18 -5.11 -4.07 9.13
C GLY A 18 -5.49 -3.90 10.58
N ASN A 19 -5.86 -5.00 11.23
CA ASN A 19 -6.08 -4.99 12.67
C ASN A 19 -4.70 -5.17 13.36
N PRO A 20 -4.28 -4.25 14.26
CA PRO A 20 -3.04 -4.38 15.03
C PRO A 20 -2.95 -5.71 15.79
N ASP A 21 -4.06 -6.18 16.33
CA ASP A 21 -4.18 -7.41 17.14
C ASP A 21 -4.18 -8.69 16.27
N ARG A 22 -4.33 -8.55 14.94
CA ARG A 22 -4.35 -9.68 14.00
C ARG A 22 -3.35 -9.49 12.86
N PRO A 23 -2.04 -9.61 13.15
CA PRO A 23 -0.98 -9.43 12.15
C PRO A 23 -0.98 -10.47 11.03
N GLY A 24 -1.73 -11.58 11.17
CA GLY A 24 -1.85 -12.62 10.15
C GLY A 24 -2.43 -12.12 8.83
N ALA A 25 -3.41 -11.20 8.87
CA ALA A 25 -4.04 -10.67 7.66
C ALA A 25 -3.04 -9.85 6.80
N ARG A 26 -2.23 -8.99 7.44
CA ARG A 26 -1.16 -8.26 6.73
C ARG A 26 -0.11 -9.21 6.16
N ARG A 27 0.32 -10.20 6.94
CA ARG A 27 1.29 -11.21 6.48
C ARG A 27 0.77 -12.00 5.27
N TRP A 28 -0.50 -12.39 5.29
CA TRP A 28 -1.15 -13.05 4.16
C TRP A 28 -1.20 -12.15 2.92
N ALA A 29 -1.63 -10.89 3.08
CA ALA A 29 -1.70 -9.93 1.98
C ALA A 29 -0.32 -9.64 1.36
N ALA A 30 0.73 -9.63 2.19
CA ALA A 30 2.11 -9.43 1.77
C ALA A 30 2.87 -10.73 1.44
N ALA A 31 2.22 -11.90 1.50
CA ALA A 31 2.88 -13.18 1.23
C ALA A 31 3.30 -13.32 -0.23
N ARG A 32 2.61 -12.62 -1.14
CA ARG A 32 2.91 -12.56 -2.57
C ARG A 32 2.95 -11.11 -3.04
N PRO A 33 3.78 -10.79 -4.05
CA PRO A 33 3.88 -9.42 -4.56
C PRO A 33 2.66 -9.00 -5.41
N ASN A 34 1.72 -9.91 -5.68
CA ASN A 34 0.62 -9.69 -6.62
C ASN A 34 -0.19 -8.42 -6.34
N LEU A 35 -0.49 -8.12 -5.07
CA LEU A 35 -1.22 -6.90 -4.68
C LEU A 35 -0.47 -5.64 -5.07
N LEU A 36 0.82 -5.59 -4.76
CA LEU A 36 1.68 -4.46 -5.09
C LEU A 36 1.87 -4.33 -6.60
N ASN A 37 2.18 -5.43 -7.29
CA ASN A 37 2.37 -5.46 -8.73
C ASN A 37 1.12 -4.99 -9.47
N VAL A 38 -0.07 -5.37 -9.00
CA VAL A 38 -1.35 -4.91 -9.54
C VAL A 38 -1.53 -3.41 -9.34
N ALA A 39 -1.23 -2.88 -8.15
CA ALA A 39 -1.36 -1.45 -7.89
C ALA A 39 -0.39 -0.62 -8.75
N VAL A 40 0.87 -1.06 -8.85
CA VAL A 40 1.92 -0.38 -9.61
C VAL A 40 1.64 -0.46 -11.12
N SER A 41 1.35 -1.65 -11.67
CA SER A 41 1.13 -1.82 -13.12
C SER A 41 -0.16 -1.17 -13.64
N ARG A 42 -1.11 -0.86 -12.75
CA ARG A 42 -2.34 -0.14 -13.11
C ARG A 42 -2.20 1.37 -13.02
N ALA A 43 -1.25 1.91 -12.27
CA ALA A 43 -1.06 3.35 -12.13
C ALA A 43 -0.32 3.92 -13.34
N LYS A 44 -0.94 4.84 -14.09
CA LYS A 44 -0.27 5.54 -15.22
C LYS A 44 0.49 6.78 -14.78
N ARG A 45 -0.02 7.53 -13.79
CA ARG A 45 0.58 8.79 -13.33
C ARG A 45 0.93 8.79 -11.86
N ARG A 46 0.03 8.33 -10.98
CA ARG A 46 0.24 8.39 -9.53
C ARG A 46 -0.23 7.13 -8.83
N LEU A 47 0.54 6.70 -7.83
CA LEU A 47 0.17 5.68 -6.87
C LEU A 47 0.23 6.29 -5.47
N TYR A 48 -0.87 6.23 -4.75
CA TYR A 48 -0.93 6.58 -3.33
C TYR A 48 -1.12 5.32 -2.50
N ALA A 49 -0.36 5.19 -1.41
CA ALA A 49 -0.55 4.13 -0.43
C ALA A 49 -0.96 4.75 0.90
N ILE A 50 -2.10 4.32 1.45
CA ILE A 50 -2.66 4.83 2.70
C ILE A 50 -2.75 3.68 3.69
N GLY A 51 -2.07 3.80 4.83
CA GLY A 51 -2.10 2.80 5.90
C GLY A 51 -1.00 3.04 6.94
N ASP A 52 -0.92 2.16 7.92
CA ASP A 52 0.14 2.19 8.93
C ASP A 52 1.50 1.85 8.30
N ARG A 53 2.30 2.87 8.03
CA ARG A 53 3.61 2.73 7.38
C ARG A 53 4.55 1.83 8.17
N GLU A 54 4.56 1.89 9.49
CA GLU A 54 5.45 1.07 10.33
C GLU A 54 5.04 -0.40 10.25
N ALA A 55 3.75 -0.68 10.39
CA ALA A 55 3.20 -2.03 10.32
C ALA A 55 3.37 -2.71 8.94
N TRP A 56 3.30 -1.92 7.87
CA TRP A 56 3.42 -2.40 6.49
C TRP A 56 4.87 -2.44 6.00
N SER A 57 5.73 -1.48 6.34
CA SER A 57 7.15 -1.48 5.96
C SER A 57 7.93 -2.69 6.49
N ALA A 58 7.47 -3.31 7.58
CA ALA A 58 8.01 -4.56 8.10
C ALA A 58 7.73 -5.78 7.19
N GLN A 59 6.84 -5.67 6.19
CA GLN A 59 6.51 -6.76 5.28
C GLN A 59 7.43 -6.76 4.05
N ARG A 60 7.88 -7.94 3.61
CA ARG A 60 8.92 -8.17 2.58
C ARG A 60 8.81 -7.23 1.36
N TYR A 61 7.64 -7.19 0.70
CA TYR A 61 7.45 -6.40 -0.53
C TYR A 61 7.07 -4.94 -0.28
N PHE A 62 6.59 -4.64 0.92
CA PHE A 62 6.15 -3.29 1.30
C PHE A 62 7.29 -2.45 1.89
N LYS A 63 8.41 -3.07 2.27
CA LYS A 63 9.65 -2.36 2.62
C LYS A 63 10.13 -1.48 1.46
N THR A 64 10.17 -2.04 0.24
CA THR A 64 10.55 -1.30 -0.98
C THR A 64 9.56 -0.18 -1.27
N LEU A 65 8.26 -0.46 -1.22
CA LEU A 65 7.22 0.56 -1.37
C LEU A 65 7.39 1.74 -0.39
N ALA A 66 7.69 1.45 0.88
CA ALA A 66 7.86 2.46 1.91
C ALA A 66 9.17 3.25 1.81
N ALA A 67 10.17 2.72 1.10
CA ALA A 67 11.42 3.40 0.81
C ALA A 67 11.31 4.30 -0.43
N ASP A 68 10.58 3.87 -1.45
CA ASP A 68 10.51 4.54 -2.74
C ASP A 68 9.44 5.65 -2.80
N LEU A 69 8.38 5.54 -1.99
CA LEU A 69 7.33 6.56 -1.96
C LEU A 69 7.63 7.67 -0.95
N PRO A 70 7.45 8.96 -1.32
CA PRO A 70 7.49 10.05 -0.36
C PRO A 70 6.38 9.85 0.69
N PHE A 71 6.70 10.13 1.94
CA PHE A 71 5.79 9.97 3.07
C PHE A 71 5.45 11.31 3.70
N THR A 72 4.16 11.55 3.90
CA THR A 72 3.65 12.67 4.69
C THR A 72 2.96 12.08 5.92
N ARG A 73 3.45 12.45 7.11
CA ARG A 73 2.75 12.19 8.37
C ARG A 73 1.80 13.36 8.55
N ASP A 74 0.50 13.10 8.52
CA ASP A 74 -0.49 14.13 8.86
C ASP A 74 -0.37 14.38 10.37
N SER A 75 0.42 15.38 10.75
CA SER A 75 0.47 15.84 12.12
C SER A 75 -0.76 16.72 12.32
N PRO A 76 -1.68 16.40 13.24
CA PRO A 76 -2.76 17.33 13.55
C PRO A 76 -2.15 18.67 13.94
N ALA A 77 -2.59 19.74 13.28
CA ALA A 77 -2.15 21.08 13.61
C ALA A 77 -2.32 21.31 15.13
N PRO A 78 -1.35 21.93 15.81
CA PRO A 78 -1.47 22.19 17.24
C PRO A 78 -2.76 22.99 17.50
N PRO A 79 -3.50 22.70 18.59
CA PRO A 79 -4.64 23.51 18.97
C PRO A 79 -4.17 24.97 19.11
N ARG A 80 -4.91 25.90 18.49
CA ARG A 80 -4.65 27.34 18.66
C ARG A 80 -4.99 27.79 20.05
#